data_AF-A0A351XBL8-F1
#
_entry.id   AF-A0A351XBL8-F1
#
_cell.length_a   1.000
_cell.length_b   1.000
_cell.length_c   1.000
_cell.angle_alpha   90.00
_cell.angle_beta   90.00
_cell.angle_gamma   90.00
#
_symmetry.space_group_name_H-M   'P 1'
#
loop_
_entity.id
_entity.type
_entity.pdbx_description
1 polymer ?
#
loop_
_entity_poly.entity_id
_entity_poly.type
_entity_poly.pdbx_seq_one_letter_code
_entity_poly.pdbx_strand_id
1 'polypeptide(L)' 'LYFFLERYMQSFTDEMTEFINAVQNDLPTKTTVNDGLEALRLGLAAKLSVKEHRPVKLSEIEA' A
#
# COMPACT_ATOMS: atom_id res chain seq x y z
N LEU A 1 -3.33 26.72 -2.92
CA LEU A 1 -2.69 25.41 -2.69
C LEU A 1 -3.50 24.75 -1.59
N TYR A 2 -4.38 23.79 -1.91
CA TYR A 2 -5.14 23.06 -0.88
C TYR A 2 -4.17 22.21 -0.06
N PHE A 3 -4.32 22.23 1.26
CA PHE A 3 -3.40 21.58 2.19
C PHE A 3 -3.52 20.06 1.98
N PHE A 4 -2.38 19.36 1.89
CA PHE A 4 -2.31 17.93 1.57
C PHE A 4 -3.32 17.09 2.35
N LEU A 5 -3.54 17.40 3.64
CA LEU A 5 -4.46 16.65 4.49
C LEU A 5 -5.91 16.68 4.00
N GLU A 6 -6.43 17.82 3.54
CA GLU A 6 -7.83 17.94 3.12
C GLU A 6 -8.18 17.00 1.96
N ARG A 7 -7.21 16.74 1.08
CA ARG A 7 -7.37 15.80 -0.04
C ARG A 7 -7.52 14.34 0.41
N TYR A 8 -6.93 13.97 1.54
CA TYR A 8 -6.89 12.58 2.03
C TYR A 8 -7.77 12.35 3.26
N MET A 9 -8.45 13.38 3.79
CA MET A 9 -9.34 13.22 4.94
C MET A 9 -10.39 12.12 4.70
N GLN A 10 -10.94 12.05 3.49
CA GLN A 10 -11.89 11.01 3.14
C GLN A 10 -11.26 9.61 3.20
N SER A 11 -10.07 9.41 2.62
CA SER A 11 -9.41 8.10 2.63
C SER A 11 -9.08 7.61 4.04
N PHE A 12 -8.66 8.49 4.95
CA PHE A 12 -8.43 8.11 6.35
C PHE A 12 -9.73 7.77 7.07
N THR A 13 -10.81 8.51 6.79
CA THR A 13 -12.13 8.23 7.36
C THR A 13 -12.66 6.88 6.88
N ASP A 14 -12.49 6.58 5.60
CA ASP A 14 -12.91 5.32 4.98
C ASP A 14 -12.11 4.15 5.55
N GLU A 15 -10.78 4.26 5.64
CA GLU A 15 -9.91 3.23 6.22
C GLU A 15 -10.33 2.86 7.65
N MET A 16 -10.55 3.86 8.51
CA MET A 16 -10.97 3.64 9.89
C MET A 16 -12.36 3.00 9.96
N THR A 17 -13.30 3.46 9.14
CA THR A 17 -14.67 2.91 9.10
C THR A 17 -14.67 1.45 8.68
N GLU A 18 -13.89 1.11 7.65
CA GLU A 18 -13.78 -0.25 7.13
C GLU A 18 -13.08 -1.19 8.12
N PHE A 19 -12.04 -0.71 8.80
CA PHE A 19 -11.36 -1.49 9.83
C PHE A 19 -12.28 -1.78 11.02
N ILE A 20 -13.01 -0.78 11.51
CA ILE A 20 -13.98 -0.98 12.61
C ILE A 20 -15.06 -1.98 12.21
N ASN A 21 -15.59 -1.86 10.98
CA ASN A 21 -16.59 -2.78 10.46
C ASN A 21 -16.07 -4.22 10.34
N ALA A 22 -14.81 -4.40 9.93
CA ALA A 22 -14.16 -5.70 9.86
C ALA A 22 -14.07 -6.35 11.25
N VAL A 23 -13.68 -5.59 12.27
CA VAL A 23 -13.60 -6.06 13.66
C VAL A 23 -14.99 -6.38 14.24
N GLN A 24 -15.99 -5.53 14.02
CA GLN A 24 -17.33 -5.72 14.58
C GLN A 24 -18.06 -6.94 14.03
N ASN A 25 -17.81 -7.28 12.76
CA ASN A 25 -18.53 -8.34 12.05
C ASN A 25 -17.69 -9.58 11.77
N ASP A 26 -16.48 -9.67 12.34
CA ASP A 26 -15.53 -10.77 12.10
C ASP A 26 -15.27 -11.02 10.60
N LEU A 27 -15.09 -9.93 9.85
CA LEU A 27 -14.79 -9.96 8.42
C LEU A 27 -13.29 -9.80 8.18
N PRO A 28 -12.76 -10.34 7.08
CA PRO A 28 -11.37 -10.04 6.68
C PRO A 28 -11.20 -8.54 6.43
N THR A 29 -10.04 -8.01 6.81
CA THR A 29 -9.65 -6.63 6.49
C THR A 29 -9.45 -6.49 4.99
N LYS A 30 -9.83 -5.34 4.41
CA LYS A 30 -9.62 -5.09 2.96
C LYS A 30 -8.15 -5.09 2.57
N THR A 31 -7.29 -4.60 3.45
CA THR A 31 -5.84 -4.63 3.30
C THR A 31 -5.27 -5.68 4.23
N THR A 32 -4.42 -6.55 3.70
CA THR A 32 -3.77 -7.64 4.42
C THR A 32 -2.26 -7.40 4.52
N VAL A 33 -1.57 -8.24 5.28
CA VAL A 33 -0.10 -8.21 5.38
C VAL A 33 0.56 -8.46 4.02
N ASN A 34 -0.07 -9.29 3.16
CA ASN A 34 0.46 -9.60 1.84
C ASN A 34 0.48 -8.37 0.92
N ASP A 35 -0.54 -7.50 1.03
CA ASP A 35 -0.57 -6.25 0.26
C ASP A 35 0.58 -5.31 0.67
N GLY A 36 0.93 -5.29 1.96
CA GLY A 36 2.09 -4.57 2.48
C GLY A 36 3.43 -5.13 1.96
N LEU A 37 3.56 -6.46 1.91
CA LEU A 37 4.73 -7.13 1.37
C LEU A 37 4.94 -6.79 -0.12
N GLU A 38 3.89 -6.90 -0.93
CA GLU A 38 3.95 -6.58 -2.35
C GLU A 38 4.24 -5.09 -2.60
N ALA A 39 3.68 -4.18 -1.79
CA ALA A 39 4.00 -2.76 -1.85
C ALA A 39 5.49 -2.50 -1.58
N LEU A 40 6.09 -3.19 -0.60
CA LEU A 40 7.53 -3.10 -0.33
C LEU A 40 8.36 -3.63 -1.51
N ARG A 41 7.98 -4.80 -2.06
CA ARG A 41 8.66 -5.40 -3.22
C ARG A 41 8.63 -4.48 -4.44
N LEU A 42 7.50 -3.82 -4.70
CA LEU A 42 7.36 -2.81 -5.75
C LEU A 42 8.29 -1.62 -5.52
N GLY A 43 8.37 -1.10 -4.28
CA GLY A 43 9.28 0.00 -3.94
C GLY A 43 10.76 -0.37 -4.15
N LEU A 44 11.16 -1.59 -3.77
CA LEU A 44 12.51 -2.10 -3.97
C LEU A 44 12.82 -2.29 -5.47
N ALA A 45 11.89 -2.86 -6.24
CA ALA A 45 12.03 -3.02 -7.69
C ALA A 45 12.19 -1.67 -8.40
N ALA A 46 11.36 -0.67 -8.04
CA ALA A 46 11.43 0.67 -8.61
C ALA A 46 12.78 1.34 -8.29
N LYS A 47 13.26 1.20 -7.05
CA LYS A 47 14.58 1.71 -6.65
C LYS A 47 15.71 1.07 -7.45
N LEU A 48 15.68 -0.24 -7.66
CA LEU A 48 16.67 -0.94 -8.47
C LEU A 48 16.58 -0.53 -9.95
N SER A 49 15.36 -0.39 -10.48
CA SER A 49 15.11 0.01 -11.86
C SER A 49 15.69 1.39 -12.17
N VAL A 50 15.50 2.36 -11.28
CA VAL A 50 16.10 3.70 -11.41
C VAL A 50 17.62 3.62 -11.38
N LYS A 51 18.19 2.79 -10.50
CA LYS A 51 19.65 2.63 -10.37
C LYS A 51 20.29 1.99 -11.59
N GLU A 52 19.67 0.96 -12.17
CA GLU A 52 20.21 0.20 -13.30
C GLU A 52 19.75 0.73 -14.67
N HIS A 53 18.86 1.72 -14.68
CA HIS A 53 18.28 2.29 -15.89
C HIS A 53 17.63 1.25 -16.81
N ARG A 54 17.01 0.22 -16.21
CA ARG A 54 16.28 -0.85 -16.91
C ARG A 54 15.02 -1.24 -16.14
N PRO A 55 14.01 -1.82 -16.82
CA PRO A 55 12.91 -2.50 -16.13
C PRO A 55 13.44 -3.66 -15.26
N VAL A 56 12.90 -3.77 -14.05
CA VAL A 56 13.20 -4.84 -13.08
C VAL A 56 11.91 -5.62 -12.82
N LYS A 57 11.95 -6.94 -12.96
CA LYS A 57 10.80 -7.82 -12.66
C LYS A 57 10.70 -8.04 -11.15
N LEU A 58 9.48 -8.23 -10.65
CA LEU A 58 9.26 -8.57 -9.24
C LEU A 58 9.89 -9.91 -8.84
N SER A 59 10.10 -10.82 -9.79
CA SER A 59 10.82 -12.08 -9.55
C SER A 59 12.30 -11.86 -9.20
N GLU A 60 12.85 -10.67 -9.44
CA GLU A 60 14.24 -10.30 -9.07
C GLU A 60 14.32 -9.72 -7.65
N ILE A 61 13.18 -9.47 -6.99
CA ILE A 61 13.12 -8.94 -5.63
C ILE A 61 12.69 -10.04 -4.67
N GLU A 62 13.65 -10.53 -3.91
CA GLU A 62 13.45 -11.39 -2.74
C GLU A 62 13.13 -10.50 -1.53
N ALA A 63 12.03 -10.78 -0.85
CA ALA A 63 11.60 -10.16 0.40
C ALA A 63 11.34 -11.24 1.44
#